data_AF-A0A0N9NC40-F1
#
_entry.id   AF-A0A0N9NC40-F1
#
_cell.length_a   1.000
_cell.length_b   1.000
_cell.length_c   1.000
_cell.angle_alpha   90.00
_cell.angle_beta   90.00
_cell.angle_gamma   90.00
#
_symmetry.space_group_name_H-M   'P 1'
#
loop_
_entity.id
_entity.type
_entity.pdbx_description
1 polymer ?
#
loop_
_entity_poly.entity_id
_entity_poly.type
_entity_poly.pdbx_seq_one_letter_code
_entity_poly.pdbx_strand_id
1 'polypeptide(L)'
;MAKAQDKSSKEAKAAAKAARKVASRERRQQIWQAFQMQRKEDKLLIPLIVGIIVVSLAVFLLLGEFVFGSIWLGLPLGLIFGVMLSFLLFGRRVQKSVYKKAEGQPGAAGWALSNIRGQWRVQQAITGTSHLDAVHRVIGKPGVILVGEGSPSRVRPLVAQEKKKAARVVGDTPIYDIIVGDGDGEIPLSKLERHIRKLPSNIDKKRMDALEGRLSALKAKGGSGPAMPKGPMPQGAKMRNVARTTRRKGGGA
;
A
#
# COMPACT_ATOMS: atom_id res chain seq x y z
N MET A 1 -26.01 48.21 -13.37
CA MET A 1 -25.51 46.82 -13.50
C MET A 1 -24.82 46.27 -12.24
N ALA A 2 -24.44 47.07 -11.23
CA ALA A 2 -23.75 46.59 -10.01
C ALA A 2 -24.58 45.66 -9.08
N LYS A 3 -25.91 45.85 -8.97
CA LYS A 3 -26.78 45.06 -8.07
C LYS A 3 -26.95 43.58 -8.47
N ALA A 4 -26.70 43.23 -9.73
CA ALA A 4 -26.86 41.86 -10.24
C ALA A 4 -25.63 40.98 -9.93
N GLN A 5 -24.42 41.55 -10.00
CA GLN A 5 -23.17 40.84 -9.63
C GLN A 5 -23.11 40.53 -8.13
N ASP A 6 -23.65 41.42 -7.28
CA ASP A 6 -23.71 41.19 -5.82
C ASP A 6 -24.64 40.04 -5.41
N LYS A 7 -25.79 39.89 -6.08
CA LYS A 7 -26.74 38.78 -5.82
C LYS A 7 -26.17 37.43 -6.24
N SER A 8 -25.57 37.37 -7.43
CA SER A 8 -24.89 36.16 -7.93
C SER A 8 -23.75 35.72 -6.98
N SER A 9 -22.98 36.66 -6.42
CA SER A 9 -21.92 36.35 -5.46
C SER A 9 -22.43 35.83 -4.10
N LYS A 10 -23.61 36.29 -3.64
CA LYS A 10 -24.24 35.82 -2.40
C LYS A 10 -24.85 34.43 -2.57
N GLU A 11 -25.48 34.16 -3.70
CA GLU A 11 -26.05 32.85 -4.04
C GLU A 11 -24.95 31.79 -4.20
N ALA A 12 -23.85 32.11 -4.88
CA ALA A 12 -22.68 31.22 -4.97
C ALA A 12 -22.04 30.93 -3.59
N LYS A 13 -21.94 31.94 -2.72
CA LYS A 13 -21.46 31.76 -1.33
C LYS A 13 -22.45 30.93 -0.47
N ALA A 14 -23.76 31.07 -0.69
CA ALA A 14 -24.78 30.29 0.00
C ALA A 14 -24.77 28.82 -0.45
N ALA A 15 -24.66 28.56 -1.76
CA ALA A 15 -24.51 27.23 -2.33
C ALA A 15 -23.22 26.55 -1.84
N ALA A 16 -22.09 27.27 -1.80
CA ALA A 16 -20.84 26.76 -1.25
C ALA A 16 -20.93 26.45 0.26
N LYS A 17 -21.65 27.27 1.04
CA LYS A 17 -21.91 26.99 2.47
C LYS A 17 -22.83 25.78 2.65
N ALA A 18 -23.86 25.62 1.82
CA ALA A 18 -24.75 24.46 1.84
C ALA A 18 -23.99 23.17 1.48
N ALA A 19 -23.21 23.19 0.41
CA ALA A 19 -22.34 22.06 0.02
C ALA A 19 -21.33 21.70 1.11
N ARG A 20 -20.70 22.69 1.76
CA ARG A 20 -19.82 22.46 2.92
C ARG A 20 -20.55 21.83 4.10
N LYS A 21 -21.78 22.26 4.39
CA LYS A 21 -22.61 21.68 5.46
C LYS A 21 -22.97 20.23 5.17
N VAL A 22 -23.40 19.91 3.94
CA VAL A 22 -23.70 18.53 3.53
C VAL A 22 -22.45 17.67 3.62
N ALA A 23 -21.33 18.09 3.02
CA ALA A 23 -20.05 17.38 3.10
C ALA A 23 -19.57 17.20 4.55
N SER A 24 -19.81 18.18 5.44
CA SER A 24 -19.46 18.04 6.86
C SER A 24 -20.31 17.00 7.59
N ARG A 25 -21.60 16.89 7.24
CA ARG A 25 -22.52 15.89 7.82
C ARG A 25 -22.14 14.50 7.36
N GLU A 26 -21.87 14.32 6.07
CA GLU A 26 -21.40 13.06 5.49
C GLU A 26 -20.08 12.61 6.12
N ARG A 27 -19.10 13.51 6.26
CA ARG A 27 -17.83 13.20 6.95
C ARG A 27 -18.05 12.77 8.39
N ARG A 28 -18.93 13.47 9.14
CA ARG A 28 -19.25 13.08 10.52
C ARG A 28 -19.92 11.71 10.59
N GLN A 29 -20.84 11.41 9.66
CA GLN A 29 -21.48 10.10 9.58
C GLN A 29 -20.49 9.00 9.23
N GLN A 30 -19.57 9.23 8.28
CA GLN A 30 -18.51 8.28 7.93
C GLN A 30 -17.59 8.00 9.12
N ILE A 31 -17.15 9.04 9.83
CA ILE A 31 -16.33 8.91 11.04
C ILE A 31 -17.10 8.14 12.12
N TRP A 32 -18.39 8.43 12.31
CA TRP A 32 -19.22 7.76 13.29
C TRP A 32 -19.43 6.27 12.95
N GLN A 33 -19.69 5.95 11.68
CA GLN A 33 -19.83 4.56 11.22
C GLN A 33 -18.52 3.80 11.40
N ALA A 34 -17.38 4.39 11.01
CA ALA A 34 -16.07 3.80 11.24
C ALA A 34 -15.79 3.59 12.74
N PHE A 35 -16.17 4.54 13.59
CA PHE A 35 -16.07 4.41 15.04
C PHE A 35 -16.92 3.27 15.59
N GLN A 36 -18.18 3.14 15.15
CA GLN A 36 -19.08 2.06 15.57
C GLN A 36 -18.58 0.69 15.13
N MET A 37 -18.04 0.58 13.92
CA MET A 37 -17.40 -0.64 13.42
C MET A 37 -16.19 -1.00 14.29
N GLN A 38 -15.30 -0.04 14.53
CA GLN A 38 -14.10 -0.26 15.32
C GLN A 38 -14.41 -0.62 16.79
N ARG A 39 -15.40 0.03 17.41
CA ARG A 39 -15.83 -0.27 18.78
C ARG A 39 -16.31 -1.72 18.93
N LYS A 40 -17.03 -2.23 17.93
CA LYS A 40 -17.53 -3.62 17.94
C LYS A 40 -16.38 -4.62 17.87
N GLU A 41 -15.36 -4.29 17.10
CA GLU A 41 -14.20 -5.14 16.87
C GLU A 41 -13.21 -5.11 18.02
N ASP A 42 -13.03 -3.94 18.63
CA ASP A 42 -12.04 -3.72 19.67
C ASP A 42 -12.69 -3.24 20.96
N LYS A 43 -13.19 -4.21 21.74
CA LYS A 43 -13.87 -3.94 23.03
C LYS A 43 -12.97 -3.25 24.06
N LEU A 44 -11.65 -3.39 23.93
CA LEU A 44 -10.66 -2.74 24.81
C LEU A 44 -10.41 -1.27 24.44
N LEU A 45 -10.89 -0.80 23.29
CA LEU A 45 -10.64 0.55 22.82
C LEU A 45 -11.24 1.63 23.72
N ILE A 46 -12.49 1.45 24.16
CA ILE A 46 -13.18 2.40 25.05
C ILE A 46 -12.51 2.48 26.42
N PRO A 47 -12.29 1.39 27.16
CA PRO A 47 -11.66 1.48 28.47
C PRO A 47 -10.23 2.05 28.39
N LEU A 48 -9.50 1.79 27.30
CA LEU A 48 -8.19 2.43 27.08
C LEU A 48 -8.29 3.93 26.85
N ILE A 49 -9.22 4.40 26.02
CA ILE A 49 -9.42 5.84 25.79
C ILE A 49 -9.81 6.55 27.09
N VAL A 50 -10.78 5.99 27.82
CA VAL A 50 -11.19 6.53 29.13
C VAL A 50 -10.01 6.51 30.10
N GLY A 51 -9.26 5.41 30.16
CA GLY A 51 -8.06 5.30 31.00
C GLY A 51 -7.01 6.36 30.68
N ILE A 52 -6.72 6.63 29.40
CA ILE A 52 -5.78 7.69 29.00
C ILE A 52 -6.25 9.07 29.44
N ILE A 53 -7.55 9.37 29.26
CA ILE A 53 -8.10 10.67 29.66
C ILE A 53 -8.01 10.83 31.18
N VAL A 54 -8.38 9.80 31.94
CA VAL A 54 -8.32 9.82 33.41
C VAL A 54 -6.88 9.95 33.90
N VAL A 55 -5.94 9.20 33.34
CA VAL A 55 -4.52 9.29 33.70
C VAL A 55 -3.95 10.65 33.35
N SER A 56 -4.26 11.18 32.16
CA SER A 56 -3.84 12.53 31.76
C SER A 56 -4.39 13.58 32.71
N LEU A 57 -5.69 13.53 33.03
CA LEU A 57 -6.29 14.44 34.00
C LEU A 57 -5.60 14.33 35.36
N ALA A 58 -5.42 13.13 35.91
CA ALA A 58 -4.75 12.95 37.19
C ALA A 58 -3.34 13.56 37.20
N VAL A 59 -2.53 13.31 36.16
CA VAL A 59 -1.18 13.86 36.03
C VAL A 59 -1.19 15.39 35.99
N PHE A 60 -2.02 15.99 35.13
CA PHE A 60 -2.03 17.44 34.99
C PHE A 60 -2.68 18.17 36.17
N LEU A 61 -3.66 17.56 36.85
CA LEU A 61 -4.24 18.11 38.08
C LEU A 61 -3.19 18.12 39.22
N LEU A 62 -2.45 17.01 39.39
CA LEU A 62 -1.35 16.94 40.37
C LEU A 62 -0.22 17.93 40.06
N LEU A 63 0.11 18.11 38.78
CA LEU A 63 1.07 19.13 38.34
C LEU A 63 0.55 20.54 38.57
N GLY A 64 -0.75 20.79 38.33
CA GLY A 64 -1.39 22.08 38.58
C GLY A 64 -1.31 22.48 40.05
N GLU A 65 -1.60 21.53 40.94
CA GLU A 65 -1.49 21.71 42.38
C GLU A 65 -0.04 21.94 42.82
N PHE A 66 0.90 21.09 42.37
CA PHE A 66 2.29 21.15 42.83
C PHE A 66 3.07 22.36 42.29
N VAL A 67 2.80 22.80 41.05
CA VAL A 67 3.56 23.87 40.39
C VAL A 67 2.91 25.24 40.59
N PHE A 68 1.58 25.31 40.55
CA PHE A 68 0.86 26.58 40.53
C PHE A 68 -0.02 26.80 41.78
N GLY A 69 -0.05 25.84 42.72
CA GLY A 69 -0.87 25.91 43.93
C GLY A 69 -2.38 25.91 43.64
N SER A 70 -2.79 25.48 42.44
CA SER A 70 -4.19 25.43 42.04
C SER A 70 -4.44 24.27 41.09
N ILE A 71 -5.12 23.25 41.61
CA ILE A 71 -5.58 22.09 40.87
C ILE A 71 -6.39 22.44 39.60
N TRP A 72 -7.10 23.56 39.60
CA TRP A 72 -7.95 23.98 38.48
C TRP A 72 -7.17 24.39 37.23
N LEU A 73 -5.94 24.89 37.39
CA LEU A 73 -5.08 25.28 36.26
C LEU A 73 -4.62 24.08 35.45
N GLY A 74 -4.51 22.90 36.07
CA GLY A 74 -4.16 21.65 35.42
C GLY A 74 -5.28 21.03 34.58
N LEU A 75 -6.54 21.36 34.87
CA LEU A 75 -7.72 20.74 34.27
C LEU A 75 -7.83 20.95 32.74
N PRO A 76 -7.77 22.18 32.20
CA PRO A 76 -7.87 22.39 30.76
C PRO A 76 -6.71 21.75 29.98
N LEU A 77 -5.49 21.81 30.51
CA LEU A 77 -4.33 21.14 29.90
C LEU A 77 -4.50 19.62 29.91
N GLY A 78 -4.87 19.04 31.06
CA GLY A 78 -5.07 17.60 31.22
C GLY A 78 -6.13 17.05 30.27
N LEU A 79 -7.21 17.80 30.07
CA LEU A 79 -8.26 17.43 29.12
C LEU A 79 -7.78 17.49 27.67
N ILE A 80 -7.13 18.58 27.26
CA ILE A 80 -6.62 18.73 25.88
C ILE A 80 -5.60 17.64 25.57
N PHE A 81 -4.63 17.40 26.46
CA PHE A 81 -3.64 16.35 26.29
C PHE A 81 -4.27 14.96 26.32
N GLY A 82 -5.24 14.71 27.21
CA GLY A 82 -5.92 13.42 27.31
C GLY A 82 -6.69 13.08 26.03
N VAL A 83 -7.40 14.05 25.47
CA VAL A 83 -8.09 13.92 24.18
C VAL A 83 -7.08 13.69 23.05
N MET A 84 -6.00 14.47 22.99
CA MET A 84 -4.95 14.32 21.98
C MET A 84 -4.32 12.93 22.01
N LEU A 85 -3.85 12.45 23.18
CA LEU A 85 -3.26 11.12 23.32
C LEU A 85 -4.25 10.01 22.94
N SER A 86 -5.52 10.19 23.30
CA SER A 86 -6.59 9.24 22.93
C SER A 86 -6.74 9.13 21.41
N PHE A 87 -6.71 10.25 20.67
CA PHE A 87 -6.74 10.23 19.21
C PHE A 87 -5.52 9.54 18.60
N LEU A 88 -4.31 9.76 19.14
CA LEU A 88 -3.11 9.08 18.65
C LEU A 88 -3.19 7.56 18.86
N LEU A 89 -3.63 7.11 20.04
CA LEU A 89 -3.77 5.68 20.33
C LEU A 89 -4.86 5.06 19.46
N PHE A 90 -6.01 5.73 19.33
CA PHE A 90 -7.10 5.30 18.47
C PHE A 90 -6.62 5.08 17.03
N GLY A 91 -5.95 6.06 16.43
CA GLY A 91 -5.44 5.97 15.07
C GLY A 91 -4.47 4.79 14.88
N ARG A 92 -3.53 4.60 15.81
CA ARG A 92 -2.59 3.46 15.78
C ARG A 92 -3.29 2.11 15.88
N ARG A 93 -4.35 2.03 16.70
CA ARG A 93 -5.08 0.79 16.93
C ARG A 93 -5.99 0.42 15.76
N VAL A 94 -6.63 1.41 15.13
CA VAL A 94 -7.35 1.24 13.86
C VAL A 94 -6.43 0.70 12.79
N GLN A 95 -5.26 1.33 12.59
CA GLN A 95 -4.29 0.85 11.61
C GLN A 95 -3.88 -0.60 11.87
N LYS A 96 -3.57 -0.94 13.12
CA LYS A 96 -3.20 -2.32 13.50
C LYS A 96 -4.33 -3.32 13.20
N SER A 97 -5.58 -2.99 13.50
CA SER A 97 -6.74 -3.85 13.20
C SER A 97 -6.91 -4.07 11.69
N VAL A 98 -6.82 -3.01 10.90
CA VAL A 98 -6.96 -3.07 9.43
C VAL A 98 -5.88 -3.96 8.82
N TYR A 99 -4.61 -3.78 9.20
CA TYR A 99 -3.53 -4.63 8.70
C TYR A 99 -3.69 -6.08 9.16
N LYS A 100 -4.07 -6.32 10.41
CA LYS A 100 -4.30 -7.68 10.92
C LYS A 100 -5.40 -8.43 10.18
N LYS A 101 -6.42 -7.72 9.68
CA LYS A 101 -7.49 -8.31 8.88
C LYS A 101 -7.10 -8.54 7.42
N ALA A 102 -6.23 -7.67 6.91
CA ALA A 102 -5.67 -7.82 5.58
C ALA A 102 -4.61 -8.94 5.54
N GLU A 103 -3.96 -9.24 6.66
CA GLU A 103 -3.09 -10.41 6.81
C GLU A 103 -3.85 -11.70 6.44
N GLY A 104 -3.32 -12.46 5.47
CA GLY A 104 -3.94 -13.68 4.95
C GLY A 104 -4.95 -13.48 3.82
N GLN A 105 -5.29 -12.24 3.46
CA GLN A 105 -6.12 -11.96 2.29
C GLN A 105 -5.26 -11.81 1.02
N PRO A 106 -5.63 -12.47 -0.09
CA PRO A 106 -4.98 -12.30 -1.38
C PRO A 106 -4.88 -10.84 -1.85
N GLY A 107 -3.69 -10.41 -2.24
CA GLY A 107 -3.38 -9.06 -2.71
C GLY A 107 -3.19 -8.03 -1.60
N ALA A 108 -3.18 -8.44 -0.32
CA ALA A 108 -3.03 -7.53 0.80
C ALA A 108 -1.65 -6.85 0.83
N ALA A 109 -0.58 -7.55 0.43
CA ALA A 109 0.75 -6.97 0.28
C ALA A 109 0.73 -5.90 -0.80
N GLY A 110 0.11 -6.18 -1.95
CA GLY A 110 -0.06 -5.20 -3.02
C GLY A 110 -0.76 -3.91 -2.56
N TRP A 111 -1.87 -4.05 -1.82
CA TRP A 111 -2.62 -2.94 -1.24
C TRP A 111 -1.79 -2.15 -0.21
N ALA A 112 -1.10 -2.83 0.69
CA ALA A 112 -0.24 -2.19 1.68
C ALA A 112 0.89 -1.40 1.02
N LEU A 113 1.51 -1.96 -0.02
CA LEU A 113 2.57 -1.30 -0.79
C LEU A 113 2.07 -0.06 -1.51
N SER A 114 0.87 -0.09 -2.12
CA SER A 114 0.30 1.10 -2.76
C SER A 114 -0.03 2.23 -1.79
N ASN A 115 -0.22 1.93 -0.51
CA ASN A 115 -0.51 2.91 0.52
C ASN A 115 0.75 3.52 1.15
N ILE A 116 1.95 3.07 0.75
CA ILE A 116 3.20 3.62 1.27
C ILE A 116 3.35 5.07 0.82
N ARG A 117 3.55 5.96 1.80
CA ARG A 117 3.84 7.37 1.52
C ARG A 117 5.28 7.54 1.04
N GLY A 118 5.46 8.33 -0.02
CA GLY A 118 6.76 8.73 -0.56
C GLY A 118 6.83 8.57 -2.09
N GLN A 119 8.04 8.74 -2.62
CA GLN A 119 8.33 8.48 -4.03
C GLN A 119 8.59 6.97 -4.20
N TRP A 120 7.53 6.19 -4.31
CA TRP A 120 7.60 4.76 -4.59
C TRP A 120 6.83 4.46 -5.87
N ARG A 121 7.38 3.61 -6.73
CA ARG A 121 6.68 3.10 -7.91
C ARG A 121 6.30 1.65 -7.62
N VAL A 122 5.01 1.40 -7.41
CA VAL A 122 4.49 0.08 -7.04
C VAL A 122 3.81 -0.53 -8.25
N GLN A 123 4.23 -1.74 -8.59
CA GLN A 123 3.59 -2.57 -9.60
C GLN A 123 3.09 -3.84 -8.93
N GLN A 124 1.77 -3.94 -8.81
CA GLN A 124 1.13 -5.07 -8.16
C GLN A 124 1.02 -6.27 -9.10
N ALA A 125 1.15 -7.49 -8.55
CA ALA A 125 0.89 -8.76 -9.24
C ALA A 125 1.57 -8.87 -10.62
N ILE A 126 2.90 -8.74 -10.67
CA ILE A 126 3.67 -8.91 -11.90
C ILE A 126 3.68 -10.37 -12.35
N THR A 127 3.73 -11.26 -11.38
CA THR A 127 3.59 -12.70 -11.58
C THR A 127 2.71 -13.21 -10.47
N GLY A 128 1.76 -14.08 -10.81
CA GLY A 128 0.92 -14.73 -9.82
C GLY A 128 0.49 -16.11 -10.29
N THR A 129 0.03 -16.91 -9.35
CA THR A 129 -0.50 -18.25 -9.58
C THR A 129 -2.03 -18.24 -9.46
N SER A 130 -2.68 -19.31 -9.92
CA SER A 130 -4.10 -19.56 -9.64
C SER A 130 -4.39 -19.79 -8.14
N HIS A 131 -3.36 -20.06 -7.34
CA HIS A 131 -3.44 -20.27 -5.89
C HIS A 131 -3.32 -18.97 -5.09
N LEU A 132 -3.56 -17.82 -5.74
CA LEU A 132 -3.54 -16.50 -5.11
C LEU A 132 -2.18 -16.12 -4.52
N ASP A 133 -1.09 -16.76 -4.99
CA ASP A 133 0.26 -16.30 -4.73
C ASP A 133 0.61 -15.21 -5.73
N ALA A 134 1.22 -14.13 -5.27
CA ALA A 134 1.57 -12.99 -6.12
C ALA A 134 2.96 -12.44 -5.78
N VAL A 135 3.63 -11.93 -6.80
CA VAL A 135 4.87 -11.15 -6.67
C VAL A 135 4.59 -9.72 -7.11
N HIS A 136 4.82 -8.80 -6.20
CA HIS A 136 4.74 -7.36 -6.40
C HIS A 136 6.16 -6.81 -6.54
N ARG A 137 6.32 -5.72 -7.29
CA ARG A 137 7.58 -5.00 -7.42
C ARG A 137 7.41 -3.58 -6.97
N VAL A 138 8.39 -3.12 -6.22
CA VAL A 138 8.47 -1.75 -5.75
C VAL A 138 9.81 -1.19 -6.17
N ILE A 139 9.80 -0.01 -6.79
CA ILE A 139 11.01 0.75 -7.11
C ILE A 139 11.03 1.96 -6.19
N GLY A 140 12.14 2.13 -5.49
CA GLY A 140 12.38 3.24 -4.57
C GLY A 140 13.86 3.57 -4.48
N LYS A 141 14.23 4.49 -3.58
CA LYS A 141 15.63 4.85 -3.31
C LYS A 141 16.55 3.67 -2.97
N PRO A 142 16.09 2.59 -2.31
CA PRO A 142 16.94 1.42 -2.12
C PRO A 142 17.31 0.66 -3.39
N GLY A 143 16.51 0.78 -4.45
CA GLY A 143 16.62 -0.01 -5.67
C GLY A 143 15.32 -0.71 -6.00
N VAL A 144 15.42 -1.97 -6.45
CA VAL A 144 14.27 -2.81 -6.80
C VAL A 144 13.97 -3.75 -5.65
N ILE A 145 12.71 -3.78 -5.21
CA ILE A 145 12.25 -4.66 -4.13
C ILE A 145 11.16 -5.55 -4.69
N LEU A 146 11.36 -6.86 -4.58
CA LEU A 146 10.40 -7.89 -4.95
C LEU A 146 9.72 -8.38 -3.66
N VAL A 147 8.41 -8.21 -3.60
CA VAL A 147 7.60 -8.58 -2.45
C VAL A 147 6.68 -9.72 -2.86
N GLY A 148 6.91 -10.90 -2.30
CA GLY A 148 6.10 -12.07 -2.52
C GLY A 148 5.01 -12.22 -1.45
N GLU A 149 3.81 -12.60 -1.88
CA GLU A 149 2.64 -12.86 -1.03
C GLU A 149 2.11 -14.27 -1.35
N GLY A 150 1.79 -15.05 -0.32
CA GLY A 150 1.28 -16.41 -0.47
C GLY A 150 2.13 -17.45 0.28
N SER A 151 2.09 -18.70 -0.15
CA SER A 151 2.86 -19.76 0.53
C SER A 151 4.36 -19.65 0.20
N PRO A 152 5.27 -19.65 1.19
CA PRO A 152 6.71 -19.45 0.97
C PRO A 152 7.33 -20.43 -0.02
N SER A 153 6.90 -21.69 0.01
CA SER A 153 7.40 -22.74 -0.89
C SER A 153 7.07 -22.47 -2.36
N ARG A 154 5.91 -21.84 -2.64
CA ARG A 154 5.48 -21.49 -4.00
C ARG A 154 5.95 -20.10 -4.43
N VAL A 155 6.09 -19.18 -3.49
CA VAL A 155 6.46 -17.78 -3.76
C VAL A 155 7.97 -17.63 -4.01
N ARG A 156 8.82 -18.34 -3.26
CA ARG A 156 10.29 -18.31 -3.44
C ARG A 156 10.74 -18.55 -4.89
N PRO A 157 10.27 -19.58 -5.61
CA PRO A 157 10.67 -19.76 -7.01
C PRO A 157 10.15 -18.65 -7.92
N LEU A 158 8.96 -18.08 -7.67
CA LEU A 158 8.43 -16.95 -8.45
C LEU A 158 9.28 -15.70 -8.26
N VAL A 159 9.66 -15.39 -7.01
CA VAL A 159 10.55 -14.27 -6.70
C VAL A 159 11.92 -14.49 -7.33
N ALA A 160 12.47 -15.70 -7.27
CA ALA A 160 13.76 -16.02 -7.89
C ALA A 160 13.73 -15.86 -9.42
N GLN A 161 12.64 -16.25 -10.08
CA GLN A 161 12.46 -16.03 -11.52
C GLN A 161 12.41 -14.53 -11.86
N GLU A 162 11.64 -13.76 -11.10
CA GLU A 162 11.52 -12.32 -11.32
C GLU A 162 12.84 -11.60 -11.01
N LYS A 163 13.58 -12.03 -9.98
CA LYS A 163 14.92 -11.54 -9.66
C LYS A 163 15.89 -11.74 -10.81
N LYS A 164 15.89 -12.94 -11.42
CA LYS A 164 16.72 -13.23 -12.62
C LYS A 164 16.33 -12.38 -13.82
N LYS A 165 15.03 -12.12 -14.03
CA LYS A 165 14.55 -11.24 -15.12
C LYS A 165 14.97 -9.79 -14.87
N ALA A 166 14.76 -9.28 -13.67
CA ALA A 166 15.12 -7.92 -13.27
C ALA A 166 16.64 -7.71 -13.34
N ALA A 167 17.45 -8.66 -12.89
CA ALA A 167 18.91 -8.58 -12.92
C ALA A 167 19.48 -8.30 -14.33
N ARG A 168 18.78 -8.70 -15.41
CA ARG A 168 19.21 -8.46 -16.79
C ARG A 168 19.20 -6.98 -17.21
N VAL A 169 18.46 -6.13 -16.50
CA VAL A 169 18.29 -4.70 -16.88
C VAL A 169 18.57 -3.70 -15.76
N VAL A 170 18.62 -4.19 -14.52
CA VAL A 170 18.81 -3.37 -13.32
C VAL A 170 20.30 -2.97 -13.14
N GLY A 171 21.22 -3.74 -13.72
CA GLY A 171 22.66 -3.47 -13.66
C GLY A 171 23.22 -3.68 -12.25
N ASP A 172 23.98 -2.71 -11.76
CA ASP A 172 24.59 -2.61 -10.43
C ASP A 172 23.62 -2.20 -9.31
N THR A 173 22.35 -1.89 -9.63
CA THR A 173 21.38 -1.51 -8.59
C THR A 173 20.95 -2.72 -7.75
N PRO A 174 20.92 -2.63 -6.42
CA PRO A 174 20.51 -3.74 -5.56
C PRO A 174 19.06 -4.22 -5.81
N ILE A 175 18.88 -5.53 -5.73
CA ILE A 175 17.57 -6.20 -5.80
C ILE A 175 17.31 -6.92 -4.47
N TYR A 176 16.32 -6.44 -3.72
CA TYR A 176 15.89 -7.03 -2.45
C TYR A 176 14.69 -7.95 -2.68
N ASP A 177 14.64 -9.07 -1.97
CA ASP A 177 13.52 -10.00 -1.92
C ASP A 177 12.93 -10.04 -0.50
N ILE A 178 11.60 -9.95 -0.42
CA ILE A 178 10.85 -9.98 0.83
C ILE A 178 9.67 -10.93 0.62
N ILE A 179 9.40 -11.79 1.60
CA ILE A 179 8.21 -12.64 1.63
C ILE A 179 7.33 -12.16 2.77
N VAL A 180 6.05 -11.93 2.46
CA VAL A 180 5.05 -11.47 3.42
C VAL A 180 4.33 -12.68 4.03
N GLY A 181 4.25 -12.69 5.35
CA GLY A 181 3.54 -13.69 6.14
C GLY A 181 4.01 -13.70 7.59
N ASP A 182 3.57 -14.70 8.34
CA ASP A 182 3.81 -14.83 9.79
C ASP A 182 4.82 -15.92 10.16
N GLY A 183 5.40 -16.60 9.17
CA GLY A 183 6.40 -17.65 9.37
C GLY A 183 7.82 -17.14 9.65
N ASP A 184 8.72 -18.08 9.91
CA ASP A 184 10.13 -17.76 10.15
C ASP A 184 10.81 -17.22 8.88
N GLY A 185 11.43 -16.05 9.01
CA GLY A 185 12.05 -15.32 7.90
C GLY A 185 11.07 -14.59 6.99
N GLU A 186 9.78 -14.57 7.34
CA GLU A 186 8.76 -13.74 6.69
C GLU A 186 8.55 -12.43 7.44
N ILE A 187 7.97 -11.45 6.74
CA ILE A 187 7.69 -10.14 7.30
C ILE A 187 6.17 -9.98 7.40
N PRO A 188 5.62 -9.80 8.61
CA PRO A 188 4.21 -9.52 8.78
C PRO A 188 3.80 -8.27 8.00
N LEU A 189 2.60 -8.29 7.42
CA LEU A 189 2.10 -7.20 6.57
C LEU A 189 2.17 -5.84 7.29
N SER A 190 1.79 -5.82 8.57
CA SER A 190 1.87 -4.64 9.43
C SER A 190 3.29 -4.03 9.59
N LYS A 191 4.35 -4.81 9.35
CA LYS A 191 5.75 -4.40 9.47
C LYS A 191 6.42 -4.16 8.11
N LEU A 192 5.79 -4.52 7.00
CA LEU A 192 6.35 -4.44 5.65
C LEU A 192 6.83 -3.03 5.29
N GLU A 193 6.00 -2.00 5.51
CA GLU A 193 6.38 -0.60 5.22
C GLU A 193 7.62 -0.18 6.02
N ARG A 194 7.65 -0.52 7.33
CA ARG A 194 8.78 -0.18 8.20
C ARG A 194 10.06 -0.88 7.75
N HIS A 195 9.97 -2.14 7.31
CA HIS A 195 11.13 -2.88 6.86
C HIS A 195 11.70 -2.28 5.56
N ILE A 196 10.85 -2.00 4.57
CA ILE A 196 11.26 -1.39 3.30
C ILE A 196 11.92 -0.03 3.53
N ARG A 197 11.36 0.80 4.44
CA ARG A 197 11.92 2.12 4.76
C ARG A 197 13.27 2.09 5.48
N LYS A 198 13.65 0.97 6.09
CA LYS A 198 14.94 0.80 6.75
C LYS A 198 16.08 0.45 5.78
N LEU A 199 15.76 0.07 4.55
CA LEU A 199 16.76 -0.25 3.55
C LEU A 199 17.58 1.01 3.19
N PRO A 200 18.89 0.87 2.92
CA PRO A 200 19.75 2.01 2.59
C PRO A 200 19.31 2.67 1.28
N SER A 201 19.59 3.96 1.14
CA SER A 201 19.34 4.72 -0.09
C SER A 201 20.52 4.53 -1.05
N ASN A 202 20.34 3.71 -2.09
CA ASN A 202 21.39 3.37 -3.06
C ASN A 202 21.28 4.15 -4.38
N ILE A 203 20.08 4.61 -4.73
CA ILE A 203 19.81 5.26 -6.02
C ILE A 203 19.08 6.60 -5.87
N ASP A 204 19.27 7.47 -6.85
CA ASP A 204 18.61 8.76 -6.97
C ASP A 204 17.31 8.67 -7.80
N LYS A 205 16.55 9.77 -7.86
CA LYS A 205 15.26 9.80 -8.56
C LYS A 205 15.39 9.57 -10.07
N LYS A 206 16.42 10.11 -10.72
CA LYS A 206 16.62 9.93 -12.17
C LYS A 206 16.85 8.46 -12.50
N ARG A 207 17.65 7.78 -11.67
CA ARG A 207 17.91 6.35 -11.82
C ARG A 207 16.67 5.51 -11.54
N MET A 208 15.80 5.92 -10.60
CA MET A 208 14.51 5.27 -10.40
C MET A 208 13.62 5.34 -11.66
N ASP A 209 13.48 6.52 -12.28
CA ASP A 209 12.65 6.68 -13.48
C ASP A 209 13.24 5.88 -14.67
N ALA A 210 14.58 5.84 -14.81
CA ALA A 210 15.26 5.01 -15.81
C ALA A 210 15.04 3.50 -15.57
N LEU A 211 15.08 3.04 -14.31
CA LEU A 211 14.80 1.65 -13.96
C LEU A 211 13.35 1.26 -14.24
N GLU A 212 12.40 2.15 -13.94
CA GLU A 212 10.99 1.95 -14.26
C GLU A 212 10.77 1.78 -15.78
N GLY A 213 11.43 2.61 -16.59
CA GLY A 213 11.42 2.48 -18.05
C GLY A 213 11.99 1.14 -18.55
N ARG A 214 13.15 0.73 -18.04
CA ARG A 214 13.79 -0.55 -18.42
C ARG A 214 12.97 -1.77 -18.01
N LEU A 215 12.42 -1.76 -16.79
CA LEU A 215 11.62 -2.85 -16.25
C LEU A 215 10.22 -2.94 -16.89
N SER A 216 9.65 -1.82 -17.32
CA SER A 216 8.39 -1.82 -18.09
C SER A 216 8.61 -2.34 -19.52
N ALA A 217 9.74 -2.02 -20.16
CA ALA A 217 10.11 -2.58 -21.45
C ALA A 217 10.35 -4.10 -21.40
N LEU A 218 10.90 -4.63 -20.31
CA LEU A 218 11.00 -6.07 -20.10
C LEU A 218 9.62 -6.76 -20.04
N LYS A 219 8.61 -6.10 -19.45
CA LYS A 219 7.24 -6.64 -19.43
C LYS A 219 6.66 -6.74 -20.85
N ALA A 220 6.90 -5.72 -21.67
CA ALA A 220 6.47 -5.71 -23.07
C ALA A 220 7.15 -6.82 -23.90
N LYS A 221 8.41 -7.17 -23.57
CA LYS A 221 9.19 -8.21 -24.26
C LYS A 221 9.01 -9.62 -23.67
N GLY A 222 8.56 -9.73 -22.41
CA GLY A 222 8.37 -10.96 -21.66
C GLY A 222 6.97 -11.58 -21.74
N GLY A 223 6.03 -10.91 -22.42
CA GLY A 223 4.80 -11.52 -22.91
C GLY A 223 5.13 -12.58 -23.95
N SER A 224 5.44 -13.77 -23.48
CA SER A 224 5.79 -14.94 -24.29
C SER A 224 4.53 -15.53 -24.92
N GLY A 225 3.92 -14.77 -25.82
CA GLY A 225 3.11 -15.27 -26.92
C GLY A 225 3.69 -14.63 -28.18
N PRO A 226 3.73 -15.32 -29.33
CA PRO A 226 4.19 -14.71 -30.56
C PRO A 226 3.40 -13.42 -30.74
N ALA A 227 4.10 -12.30 -30.90
CA ALA A 227 3.50 -11.10 -31.41
C ALA A 227 3.04 -11.40 -32.85
N MET A 228 1.93 -12.13 -32.99
CA MET A 228 1.17 -12.15 -34.22
C MET A 228 0.71 -10.71 -34.42
N PRO A 229 1.15 -10.04 -35.49
CA PRO A 229 0.60 -8.75 -35.85
C PRO A 229 -0.92 -8.93 -35.94
N LYS A 230 -1.70 -8.17 -35.16
CA LYS A 230 -3.16 -8.14 -35.27
C LYS A 230 -3.57 -7.35 -36.52
N GLY A 231 -3.12 -7.81 -37.69
CA GLY A 231 -3.73 -7.52 -38.97
C GLY A 231 -4.74 -8.61 -39.31
N PRO A 232 -5.74 -8.35 -40.17
CA PRO A 232 -6.62 -9.40 -40.66
C PRO A 232 -5.76 -10.50 -41.30
N MET A 233 -5.78 -11.69 -40.70
CA MET A 233 -5.11 -12.86 -41.27
C MET A 233 -5.75 -13.14 -42.64
N PRO A 234 -4.98 -13.24 -43.73
CA PRO A 234 -5.54 -13.64 -45.00
C PRO A 234 -6.16 -15.04 -44.85
N GLN A 235 -7.46 -15.16 -45.15
CA GLN A 235 -8.14 -16.44 -45.29
C GLN A 235 -7.44 -17.24 -46.40
N GLY A 236 -6.55 -18.16 -46.04
CA GLY A 236 -5.90 -19.03 -47.01
C GLY A 236 -4.55 -19.62 -46.64
N ALA A 237 -3.90 -19.18 -45.56
CA ALA A 237 -2.61 -19.75 -45.16
C ALA A 237 -2.79 -21.13 -44.51
N LYS A 238 -2.93 -22.17 -45.34
CA LYS A 238 -2.86 -23.57 -44.92
C LYS A 238 -1.48 -23.82 -44.29
N MET A 239 -1.48 -24.11 -43.00
CA MET A 239 -0.29 -24.49 -42.24
C MET A 239 0.27 -25.78 -42.83
N ARG A 240 1.36 -25.68 -43.60
CA ARG A 240 1.99 -26.84 -44.26
C ARG A 240 2.68 -27.66 -43.17
N ASN A 241 2.13 -28.84 -42.89
CA ASN A 241 2.60 -29.80 -41.89
C ASN A 241 4.15 -29.89 -41.83
N VAL A 242 4.73 -29.38 -40.75
CA VAL A 242 6.18 -29.42 -40.45
C VAL A 242 6.63 -30.83 -40.02
N ALA A 243 5.72 -31.81 -40.01
CA ALA A 243 5.99 -33.17 -39.53
C ALA A 243 6.68 -34.11 -40.55
N ARG A 244 7.18 -33.64 -41.70
CA ARG A 244 7.82 -34.54 -42.71
C ARG A 244 9.32 -34.30 -42.95
N THR A 245 9.93 -33.25 -42.40
CA THR A 245 11.35 -32.95 -42.63
C THR A 245 12.31 -33.62 -41.65
N THR A 246 11.83 -34.28 -40.59
CA THR A 246 12.68 -34.97 -39.61
C THR A 246 12.95 -36.45 -39.92
N ARG A 247 12.26 -37.07 -40.91
CA ARG A 247 12.45 -38.50 -41.27
C ARG A 247 13.37 -38.73 -42.48
N ARG A 248 14.28 -37.81 -42.81
CA ARG A 248 15.26 -38.01 -43.90
C ARG A 248 16.72 -37.78 -43.49
N LYS A 249 17.00 -37.67 -42.18
CA LYS A 249 18.36 -37.52 -41.64
C LYS A 249 18.77 -38.64 -40.68
N GLY A 250 18.20 -39.83 -40.85
CA GLY A 250 18.59 -41.04 -40.15
C GLY A 250 18.53 -42.22 -41.12
N GLY A 251 19.65 -42.50 -41.80
CA GLY A 251 19.79 -43.63 -42.70
C GLY A 251 20.99 -43.46 -43.64
N GLY A 252 22.15 -43.98 -43.24
CA GLY A 252 23.28 -44.20 -44.15
C GLY A 252 24.64 -44.22 -43.46
N ALA A 253 25.22 -45.43 -43.36
CA ALA A 253 26.53 -45.84 -42.82
C ALA A 253 26.63 -46.02 -41.30
#